data_AF-A0AA38FK34-F1
#
_entry.id   AF-A0AA38FK34-F1
#
_cell.length_a   1.000
_cell.length_b   1.000
_cell.length_c   1.000
_cell.angle_alpha   90.00
_cell.angle_beta   90.00
_cell.angle_gamma   90.00
#
_symmetry.space_group_name_H-M   'P 1'
#
loop_
_entity.id
_entity.type
_entity.pdbx_description
1 polymer ?
#
loop_
_entity_poly.entity_id
_entity_poly.type
_entity_poly.pdbx_seq_one_letter_code
_entity_poly.pdbx_strand_id
1 'polypeptide(L)'
;CLMMERYHHHPCCDAKTQEEEGKISSLVEETKMPFRDAPQLLYSQSAHSQVAPRWTQTEMLVLVREKWIVENEIIHSTSKIQNDGVVSNMWKLVSTRCKSSKVERTADQCRKKWESLLSDCKKIKDWEFQFQAQSYWNMSHNAKKQHKIPSYMERQLFDAMDAYLSKVPIRSSQDTFDSLDTEANGLIAIEHDFQDDILEVQVPTHS
;
A
#
# COMPACT_ATOMS: atom_id res chain seq x y z
N CYS A 1 -7.32 47.90 -14.62
CA CYS A 1 -5.99 48.51 -14.81
C CYS A 1 -4.96 47.72 -14.01
N LEU A 2 -3.85 47.38 -14.67
CA LEU A 2 -2.56 46.91 -14.14
C LEU A 2 -2.53 45.46 -13.64
N MET A 3 -1.63 44.57 -14.05
CA MET A 3 -0.60 44.57 -15.11
C MET A 3 -0.27 43.10 -15.43
N MET A 4 0.00 42.83 -16.71
CA MET A 4 0.74 41.66 -17.18
C MET A 4 2.21 41.70 -16.70
N GLU A 5 2.89 40.57 -16.95
CA GLU A 5 4.35 40.43 -17.08
C GLU A 5 5.13 40.06 -15.81
N ARG A 6 5.72 38.86 -15.77
CA ARG A 6 7.04 38.55 -16.37
C ARG A 6 7.49 37.14 -16.00
N TYR A 7 7.43 36.24 -16.99
CA TYR A 7 8.20 35.01 -16.98
C TYR A 7 9.70 35.35 -17.10
N HIS A 8 10.48 34.96 -16.09
CA HIS A 8 11.94 35.04 -16.17
C HIS A 8 12.47 33.83 -16.94
N HIS A 9 12.98 34.09 -18.15
CA HIS A 9 13.93 33.23 -18.84
C HIS A 9 15.29 33.31 -18.12
N HIS A 10 15.84 32.17 -17.73
CA HIS A 10 17.27 32.03 -17.45
C HIS A 10 17.93 31.26 -18.58
N PRO A 11 18.90 31.85 -19.31
CA PRO A 11 19.77 31.12 -20.21
C PRO A 11 21.13 30.80 -19.57
N CYS A 12 21.93 30.02 -20.30
CA CYS A 12 23.40 29.88 -20.23
C CYS A 12 23.92 28.68 -19.41
N CYS A 13 24.94 27.92 -19.81
CA CYS A 13 25.70 27.77 -21.07
C CYS A 13 26.78 26.69 -20.87
N ASP A 14 27.39 26.29 -21.99
CA ASP A 14 28.42 25.28 -22.21
C ASP A 14 29.74 25.38 -21.43
N ALA A 15 30.34 24.19 -21.29
CA ALA A 15 31.75 23.80 -21.38
C ALA A 15 32.91 24.73 -20.95
N LYS A 16 33.82 24.18 -20.13
CA LYS A 16 35.27 24.27 -20.36
C LYS A 16 36.08 23.19 -19.62
N THR A 17 36.89 22.48 -20.40
CA THR A 17 38.03 21.62 -20.02
C THR A 17 39.21 22.47 -19.55
N GLN A 18 39.94 22.03 -18.54
CA GLN A 18 41.34 22.39 -18.32
C GLN A 18 42.15 21.17 -17.84
N GLU A 19 43.19 20.85 -18.60
CA GLU A 19 44.37 20.06 -18.23
C GLU A 19 45.18 20.80 -17.15
N GLU A 20 45.79 20.04 -16.23
CA GLU A 20 47.16 20.35 -15.84
C GLU A 20 47.93 19.06 -15.53
N GLU A 21 49.05 18.88 -16.23
CA GLU A 21 50.05 17.85 -16.04
C GLU A 21 50.96 18.19 -14.84
N GLY A 22 51.31 17.17 -14.04
CA GLY A 22 52.27 17.29 -12.94
C GLY A 22 53.07 16.01 -12.77
N LYS A 23 54.16 15.92 -13.54
CA LYS A 23 55.12 14.83 -13.67
C LYS A 23 56.12 14.81 -12.52
N ILE A 24 56.28 13.69 -11.81
CA ILE A 24 57.56 13.32 -11.16
C ILE A 24 57.86 11.85 -11.41
N SER A 25 59.09 11.64 -11.83
CA SER A 25 59.72 10.45 -12.41
C SER A 25 60.39 9.55 -11.37
N SER A 26 60.56 8.28 -11.76
CA SER A 26 61.71 7.41 -11.44
C SER A 26 61.77 6.76 -10.06
N LEU A 27 61.70 5.43 -10.00
CA LEU A 27 62.90 4.59 -10.10
C LEU A 27 62.51 3.13 -10.32
N VAL A 28 63.24 2.48 -11.21
CA VAL A 28 63.21 1.04 -11.50
C VAL A 28 63.84 0.25 -10.36
N GLU A 29 63.30 -0.93 -10.06
CA GLU A 29 64.14 -2.13 -9.91
C GLU A 29 63.30 -3.40 -9.98
N GLU A 30 63.61 -4.15 -11.03
CA GLU A 30 63.06 -5.45 -11.38
C GLU A 30 63.80 -6.52 -10.57
N THR A 31 63.13 -7.16 -9.61
CA THR A 31 63.67 -8.34 -8.92
C THR A 31 62.63 -9.46 -8.84
N LYS A 32 62.69 -10.32 -9.86
CA LYS A 32 62.57 -11.79 -9.84
C LYS A 32 61.86 -12.42 -8.62
N MET A 33 60.67 -12.95 -8.86
CA MET A 33 59.95 -13.87 -7.98
C MET A 33 60.77 -15.14 -7.66
N PRO A 34 60.64 -15.68 -6.44
CA PRO A 34 60.59 -17.11 -6.26
C PRO A 34 59.26 -17.56 -5.63
N PHE A 35 58.62 -18.46 -6.36
CA PHE A 35 57.60 -19.41 -5.94
C PHE A 35 57.88 -19.99 -4.53
N ARG A 36 56.96 -19.78 -3.58
CA ARG A 36 56.77 -20.63 -2.39
C ARG A 36 55.31 -20.64 -1.94
N ASP A 37 54.85 -21.85 -1.64
CA ASP A 37 53.49 -22.26 -1.32
C ASP A 37 52.80 -21.43 -0.24
N ALA A 38 51.58 -20.94 -0.54
CA ALA A 38 50.67 -20.38 0.45
C ALA A 38 49.33 -21.17 0.43
N PRO A 39 48.76 -21.52 1.59
CA PRO A 39 47.62 -22.43 1.67
C PRO A 39 46.39 -21.79 1.02
N GLN A 40 45.62 -22.61 0.30
CA GLN A 40 44.28 -22.33 -0.19
C GLN A 40 43.47 -21.65 0.92
N LEU A 41 43.40 -20.31 0.87
CA LEU A 41 42.45 -19.55 1.64
C LEU A 41 41.09 -20.10 1.24
N LEU A 42 40.40 -20.68 2.21
CA LEU A 42 38.96 -20.86 2.19
C LEU A 42 38.39 -19.55 1.66
N TYR A 43 37.93 -19.57 0.42
CA TYR A 43 36.90 -18.65 -0.03
C TYR A 43 35.65 -19.06 0.75
N SER A 44 35.64 -18.74 2.05
CA SER A 44 34.42 -18.36 2.73
C SER A 44 33.89 -17.23 1.88
N GLN A 45 32.96 -17.59 1.00
CA GLN A 45 32.02 -16.68 0.37
C GLN A 45 31.43 -15.89 1.51
N SER A 46 32.11 -14.79 1.83
CA SER A 46 31.59 -13.73 2.67
C SER A 46 30.24 -13.46 2.06
N ALA A 47 29.20 -13.74 2.85
CA ALA A 47 27.83 -13.48 2.49
C ALA A 47 27.77 -12.00 2.14
N HIS A 48 27.93 -11.70 0.84
CA HIS A 48 27.72 -10.38 0.29
C HIS A 48 26.36 -9.98 0.85
N SER A 49 26.37 -8.95 1.69
CA SER A 49 25.18 -8.36 2.30
C SER A 49 24.07 -8.38 1.25
N GLN A 50 23.15 -9.35 1.38
CA GLN A 50 22.15 -9.65 0.38
C GLN A 50 21.15 -8.51 0.45
N VAL A 51 21.45 -7.42 -0.26
CA VAL A 51 20.44 -6.40 -0.56
C VAL A 51 19.32 -7.17 -1.23
N ALA A 52 18.21 -7.32 -0.52
CA ALA A 52 17.10 -8.13 -1.00
C ALA A 52 16.72 -7.65 -2.41
N PRO A 53 16.48 -8.58 -3.34
CA PRO A 53 16.24 -8.24 -4.73
C PRO A 53 15.10 -7.22 -4.86
N ARG A 54 15.14 -6.41 -5.92
CA ARG A 54 14.10 -5.40 -6.17
C ARG A 54 12.72 -6.07 -6.23
N TRP A 55 11.72 -5.43 -5.62
CA TRP A 55 10.33 -5.90 -5.69
C TRP A 55 9.84 -5.89 -7.14
N THR A 56 9.39 -7.06 -7.60
CA THR A 56 8.69 -7.23 -8.88
C THR A 56 7.21 -6.90 -8.73
N GLN A 57 6.55 -6.62 -9.85
CA GLN A 57 5.10 -6.41 -9.87
C GLN A 57 4.33 -7.62 -9.34
N THR A 58 4.71 -8.82 -9.76
CA THR A 58 4.09 -10.06 -9.29
C THR A 58 4.21 -10.21 -7.77
N GLU A 59 5.39 -9.96 -7.19
CA GLU A 59 5.57 -9.97 -5.73
C GLU A 59 4.70 -8.92 -5.03
N MET A 60 4.57 -7.72 -5.61
CA MET A 60 3.72 -6.67 -5.05
C MET A 60 2.23 -7.06 -5.10
N LEU A 61 1.75 -7.63 -6.20
CA LEU A 61 0.37 -8.12 -6.32
C LEU A 61 0.07 -9.25 -5.33
N VAL A 62 1.00 -10.18 -5.14
CA VAL A 62 0.90 -11.22 -4.09
C VAL A 62 0.81 -10.58 -2.71
N LEU A 63 1.66 -9.60 -2.40
CA LEU A 63 1.60 -8.87 -1.13
C LEU A 63 0.21 -8.25 -0.91
N VAL A 64 -0.37 -7.59 -1.91
CA VAL A 64 -1.72 -7.00 -1.79
C VAL A 64 -2.78 -8.07 -1.53
N ARG A 65 -2.76 -9.16 -2.28
CA ARG A 65 -3.69 -10.27 -2.10
C ARG A 65 -3.58 -10.86 -0.69
N GLU A 66 -2.38 -11.28 -0.26
CA GLU A 66 -2.20 -11.96 1.03
C GLU A 66 -2.49 -11.02 2.20
N LYS A 67 -2.14 -9.73 2.07
CA LYS A 67 -2.48 -8.71 3.08
C LYS A 67 -3.99 -8.61 3.29
N TRP A 68 -4.76 -8.60 2.21
CA TRP A 68 -6.22 -8.56 2.28
C TRP A 68 -6.82 -9.79 2.95
N ILE A 69 -6.34 -11.00 2.57
CA ILE A 69 -6.87 -12.24 3.14
C ILE A 69 -6.59 -12.29 4.66
N VAL A 70 -5.37 -11.96 5.07
CA VAL A 70 -4.99 -11.95 6.49
C VAL A 70 -5.80 -10.95 7.31
N GLU A 71 -5.99 -9.72 6.81
CA GLU A 71 -6.80 -8.74 7.54
C GLU A 71 -8.23 -9.17 7.72
N ASN A 72 -8.85 -9.71 6.67
CA ASN A 72 -10.21 -10.22 6.78
C ASN A 72 -10.29 -11.36 7.81
N GLU A 73 -9.36 -12.32 7.78
CA GLU A 73 -9.33 -13.41 8.75
C GLU A 73 -9.18 -12.88 10.19
N ILE A 74 -8.29 -11.91 10.43
CA ILE A 74 -8.07 -11.34 11.77
C ILE A 74 -9.30 -10.54 12.25
N ILE A 75 -9.91 -9.73 11.38
CA ILE A 75 -11.13 -8.95 11.69
C ILE A 75 -12.27 -9.89 12.07
N HIS A 76 -12.40 -11.03 11.39
CA HIS A 76 -13.45 -12.01 11.67
C HIS A 76 -13.14 -12.94 12.85
N SER A 77 -11.86 -13.12 13.23
CA SER A 77 -11.44 -14.09 14.25
C SER A 77 -11.15 -13.49 15.62
N THR A 78 -10.91 -12.17 15.74
CA THR A 78 -10.48 -11.56 17.01
C THR A 78 -11.39 -10.41 17.44
N SER A 79 -12.10 -10.59 18.56
CA SER A 79 -12.85 -9.53 19.23
C SER A 79 -11.88 -8.54 19.90
N LYS A 80 -11.66 -7.37 19.28
CA LYS A 80 -10.95 -6.17 19.77
C LYS A 80 -9.90 -6.43 20.89
N ILE A 81 -8.69 -6.85 20.50
CA ILE A 81 -7.52 -6.90 21.38
C ILE A 81 -6.48 -5.87 20.93
N GLN A 82 -5.75 -5.31 21.90
CA GLN A 82 -4.73 -4.25 21.79
C GLN A 82 -3.82 -4.38 20.55
N ASN A 83 -3.64 -3.26 19.86
CA ASN A 83 -3.21 -3.20 18.44
C ASN A 83 -1.76 -3.65 18.15
N ASP A 84 -0.79 -3.38 19.02
CA ASP A 84 0.62 -3.50 18.60
C ASP A 84 1.11 -4.96 18.43
N GLY A 85 0.81 -5.82 19.40
CA GLY A 85 1.12 -7.26 19.31
C GLY A 85 0.40 -7.96 18.16
N VAL A 86 -0.84 -7.53 17.87
CA VAL A 86 -1.65 -8.04 16.76
C VAL A 86 -1.07 -7.60 15.42
N VAL A 87 -0.67 -6.34 15.26
CA VAL A 87 -0.07 -5.82 14.02
C VAL A 87 1.26 -6.49 13.72
N SER A 88 2.14 -6.66 14.72
CA SER A 88 3.41 -7.37 14.54
C SER A 88 3.17 -8.83 14.11
N ASN A 89 2.21 -9.52 14.72
CA ASN A 89 1.86 -10.89 14.35
C ASN A 89 1.16 -10.99 12.98
N MET A 90 0.37 -9.99 12.60
CA MET A 90 -0.25 -9.90 11.27
C MET A 90 0.82 -9.89 10.19
N TRP A 91 1.86 -9.07 10.31
CA TRP A 91 2.92 -9.02 9.29
C TRP A 91 3.73 -10.31 9.21
N LYS A 92 3.89 -11.03 10.32
CA LYS A 92 4.46 -12.39 10.30
C LYS A 92 3.59 -13.35 9.51
N LEU A 93 2.27 -13.32 9.73
CA LEU A 93 1.33 -14.17 8.99
C LEU A 93 1.30 -13.83 7.49
N VAL A 94 1.25 -12.54 7.14
CA VAL A 94 1.37 -12.07 5.74
C VAL A 94 2.67 -12.57 5.12
N SER A 95 3.80 -12.45 5.80
CA SER A 95 5.09 -12.97 5.31
C SER A 95 5.04 -14.48 5.05
N THR A 96 4.45 -15.26 5.95
CA THR A 96 4.31 -16.72 5.78
C THR A 96 3.47 -17.09 4.55
N ARG A 97 2.36 -16.37 4.32
CA ARG A 97 1.53 -16.60 3.12
C ARG A 97 2.22 -16.17 1.83
N CYS A 98 2.89 -15.01 1.84
CA CYS A 98 3.71 -14.57 0.71
C CYS A 98 4.77 -15.64 0.34
N LYS A 99 5.45 -16.23 1.34
CA LYS A 99 6.40 -17.33 1.11
C LYS A 99 5.75 -18.55 0.49
N SER A 100 4.54 -18.91 0.94
CA SER A 100 3.76 -20.01 0.34
C SER A 100 3.39 -19.73 -1.12
N SER A 101 3.23 -18.45 -1.47
CA SER A 101 3.02 -17.95 -2.83
C SER A 101 4.33 -17.64 -3.57
N LYS A 102 5.47 -18.22 -3.15
CA LYS A 102 6.81 -18.09 -3.76
C LYS A 102 7.42 -16.67 -3.69
N VAL A 103 6.99 -15.86 -2.73
CA VAL A 103 7.54 -14.52 -2.46
C VAL A 103 8.30 -14.55 -1.14
N GLU A 104 9.63 -14.72 -1.22
CA GLU A 104 10.52 -14.84 -0.06
C GLU A 104 10.88 -13.49 0.53
N ARG A 105 9.95 -12.91 1.31
CA ARG A 105 10.14 -11.62 1.99
C ARG A 105 9.89 -11.73 3.49
N THR A 106 10.64 -10.98 4.29
CA THR A 106 10.42 -10.90 5.74
C THR A 106 9.20 -10.04 6.07
N ALA A 107 8.65 -10.20 7.29
CA ALA A 107 7.54 -9.39 7.78
C ALA A 107 7.81 -7.87 7.65
N ASP A 108 9.02 -7.43 8.02
CA ASP A 108 9.42 -6.03 7.91
C ASP A 108 9.52 -5.54 6.47
N GLN A 109 10.01 -6.39 5.55
CA GLN A 109 10.06 -6.04 4.13
C GLN A 109 8.66 -5.89 3.55
N CYS A 110 7.74 -6.79 3.89
CA CYS A 110 6.33 -6.70 3.49
C CYS A 110 5.70 -5.41 4.02
N ARG A 111 5.86 -5.12 5.32
CA ARG A 111 5.33 -3.89 5.95
C ARG A 111 5.86 -2.61 5.28
N LYS A 112 7.18 -2.48 5.17
CA LYS A 112 7.81 -1.31 4.54
C LYS A 112 7.34 -1.13 3.09
N LYS A 113 7.24 -2.25 2.35
CA LYS A 113 6.78 -2.19 0.96
C LYS A 113 5.31 -1.76 0.87
N TRP A 114 4.47 -2.27 1.76
CA TRP A 114 3.07 -1.88 1.86
C TRP A 114 2.91 -0.38 2.14
N GLU A 115 3.63 0.16 3.13
CA GLU A 115 3.63 1.59 3.46
C GLU A 115 4.06 2.45 2.25
N SER A 116 5.09 2.00 1.52
CA SER A 116 5.51 2.64 0.27
C SER A 116 4.39 2.64 -0.78
N LEU A 117 3.70 1.51 -0.97
CA LEU A 117 2.58 1.43 -1.93
C LEU A 117 1.43 2.36 -1.56
N LEU A 118 1.08 2.45 -0.27
CA LEU A 118 0.06 3.39 0.21
C LEU A 118 0.44 4.84 -0.08
N SER A 119 1.69 5.22 0.20
CA SER A 119 2.21 6.56 -0.08
C SER A 119 2.17 6.88 -1.58
N ASP A 120 2.59 5.92 -2.41
CA ASP A 120 2.62 6.08 -3.86
C ASP A 120 1.21 6.19 -4.45
N CYS A 121 0.27 5.35 -4.01
CA CYS A 121 -1.13 5.43 -4.44
C CYS A 121 -1.76 6.77 -4.06
N LYS A 122 -1.47 7.28 -2.85
CA LYS A 122 -1.95 8.60 -2.43
C LYS A 122 -1.44 9.70 -3.37
N LYS A 123 -0.14 9.74 -3.67
CA LYS A 123 0.43 10.74 -4.60
C LYS A 123 -0.20 10.69 -5.99
N ILE A 124 -0.51 9.48 -6.48
CA ILE A 124 -1.17 9.31 -7.79
C ILE A 124 -2.61 9.81 -7.73
N LYS A 125 -3.37 9.49 -6.68
CA LYS A 125 -4.73 10.00 -6.49
C LYS A 125 -4.79 11.52 -6.38
N ASP A 126 -3.88 12.10 -5.59
CA ASP A 126 -3.77 13.56 -5.42
C ASP A 126 -3.46 14.23 -6.77
N TRP A 127 -2.58 13.61 -7.58
CA TRP A 127 -2.28 14.08 -8.93
C TRP A 127 -3.49 14.05 -9.86
N GLU A 128 -4.17 12.89 -9.96
CA GLU A 128 -5.36 12.72 -10.81
C GLU A 128 -6.49 13.68 -10.41
N PHE A 129 -6.63 13.96 -9.12
CA PHE A 129 -7.60 14.93 -8.62
C PHE A 129 -7.27 16.37 -9.02
N GLN A 130 -6.01 16.78 -8.89
CA GLN A 130 -5.57 18.15 -9.17
C GLN A 130 -5.42 18.44 -10.67
N PHE A 131 -4.99 17.45 -11.47
CA PHE A 131 -4.58 17.63 -12.86
C PHE A 131 -5.34 16.70 -13.81
N GLN A 132 -6.67 16.80 -13.82
CA GLN A 132 -7.54 15.93 -14.65
C GLN A 132 -7.21 15.98 -16.15
N ALA A 133 -6.69 17.11 -16.65
CA ALA A 133 -6.26 17.26 -18.05
C ALA A 133 -4.98 16.47 -18.39
N GLN A 134 -4.17 16.08 -17.40
CA GLN A 134 -2.93 15.35 -17.56
C GLN A 134 -2.90 14.13 -16.63
N SER A 135 -3.67 13.10 -16.99
CA SER A 135 -3.70 11.84 -16.23
C SER A 135 -2.31 11.21 -16.08
N TYR A 136 -2.03 10.70 -14.88
CA TYR A 136 -0.83 9.94 -14.53
C TYR A 136 -0.54 8.81 -15.51
N TRP A 137 -1.59 8.14 -16.01
CA TRP A 137 -1.46 6.97 -16.88
C TRP A 137 -0.93 7.33 -18.27
N ASN A 138 -1.12 8.58 -18.71
CA ASN A 138 -0.70 9.05 -20.02
C ASN A 138 0.63 9.83 -19.98
N MET A 139 1.21 10.03 -18.79
CA MET A 139 2.47 10.75 -18.62
C MET A 139 3.70 9.87 -18.84
N SER A 140 4.74 10.45 -19.43
CA SER A 140 6.06 9.84 -19.50
C SER A 140 6.73 9.74 -18.12
N HIS A 141 7.67 8.80 -17.96
CA HIS A 141 8.42 8.63 -16.71
C HIS A 141 9.18 9.90 -16.28
N ASN A 142 9.71 10.68 -17.22
CA ASN A 142 10.44 11.91 -16.92
C ASN A 142 9.51 13.00 -16.39
N ALA A 143 8.32 13.16 -16.99
CA ALA A 143 7.32 14.10 -16.48
C ALA A 143 6.91 13.72 -15.05
N LYS A 144 6.66 12.44 -14.77
CA LYS A 144 6.35 11.96 -13.42
C LYS A 144 7.44 12.34 -12.39
N LYS A 145 8.72 12.17 -12.75
CA LYS A 145 9.85 12.58 -11.90
C LYS A 145 9.89 14.09 -11.65
N GLN A 146 9.69 14.91 -12.70
CA GLN A 146 9.66 16.37 -12.58
C GLN A 146 8.56 16.85 -11.62
N HIS A 147 7.40 16.18 -11.64
CA HIS A 147 6.29 16.44 -10.73
C HIS A 147 6.38 15.71 -9.38
N LYS A 148 7.49 15.01 -9.10
CA LYS A 148 7.74 14.26 -7.86
C LYS A 148 6.67 13.21 -7.52
N ILE A 149 5.97 12.69 -8.54
CA ILE A 149 5.03 11.58 -8.40
C ILE A 149 5.73 10.25 -8.75
N PRO A 150 5.22 9.10 -8.27
CA PRO A 150 5.87 7.81 -8.46
C PRO A 150 6.16 7.55 -9.95
N SER A 151 7.43 7.44 -10.31
CA SER A 151 7.81 7.31 -11.72
C SER A 151 7.32 5.99 -12.32
N TYR A 152 7.23 4.93 -11.51
CA TYR A 152 6.77 3.61 -11.91
C TYR A 152 5.69 3.14 -10.96
N MET A 153 4.46 3.06 -11.48
CA MET A 153 3.34 2.36 -10.87
C MET A 153 2.58 1.71 -12.02
N GLU A 154 2.30 0.43 -11.88
CA GLU A 154 1.56 -0.31 -12.89
C GLU A 154 0.07 -0.20 -12.62
N ARG A 155 -0.71 -0.09 -13.69
CA ARG A 155 -2.15 0.11 -13.61
C ARG A 155 -2.82 -0.99 -12.80
N GLN A 156 -2.50 -2.25 -13.10
CA GLN A 156 -3.04 -3.41 -12.38
C GLN A 156 -2.73 -3.38 -10.88
N LEU A 157 -1.52 -2.96 -10.49
CA LEU A 157 -1.14 -2.88 -9.08
C LEU A 157 -1.88 -1.74 -8.37
N PHE A 158 -2.00 -0.58 -9.02
CA PHE A 158 -2.77 0.53 -8.49
C PHE A 158 -4.24 0.16 -8.34
N ASP A 159 -4.86 -0.46 -9.34
CA ASP A 159 -6.26 -0.89 -9.28
C ASP A 159 -6.48 -1.90 -8.14
N ALA A 160 -5.53 -2.83 -7.92
CA ALA A 160 -5.59 -3.77 -6.79
C ALA A 160 -5.48 -3.06 -5.43
N MET A 161 -4.59 -2.07 -5.31
CA MET A 161 -4.46 -1.23 -4.11
C MET A 161 -5.70 -0.36 -3.91
N ASP A 162 -6.25 0.20 -4.98
CA ASP A 162 -7.44 1.04 -4.93
C ASP A 162 -8.68 0.24 -4.50
N ALA A 163 -8.88 -0.95 -5.07
CA ALA A 163 -9.91 -1.90 -4.65
C ALA A 163 -9.72 -2.40 -3.21
N TYR A 164 -8.48 -2.40 -2.70
CA TYR A 164 -8.21 -2.65 -1.29
C TYR A 164 -8.63 -1.45 -0.42
N LEU A 165 -8.31 -0.23 -0.83
CA LEU A 165 -8.58 1.00 -0.09
C LEU A 165 -10.05 1.44 -0.14
N SER A 166 -10.74 1.13 -1.23
CA SER A 166 -12.16 1.43 -1.43
C SER A 166 -13.07 0.54 -0.59
N LYS A 167 -12.50 -0.39 0.20
CA LYS A 167 -13.18 -1.09 1.30
C LYS A 167 -13.55 -0.17 2.48
N VAL A 168 -14.04 1.04 2.17
CA VAL A 168 -15.29 1.55 2.76
C VAL A 168 -16.27 0.37 2.75
N PRO A 169 -17.00 0.08 3.84
CA PRO A 169 -17.67 -1.21 4.00
C PRO A 169 -18.38 -1.56 2.70
N ILE A 170 -18.05 -2.73 2.14
CA ILE A 170 -18.97 -3.38 1.22
C ILE A 170 -20.20 -3.63 2.08
N ARG A 171 -21.11 -2.67 2.13
CA ARG A 171 -22.51 -2.95 2.39
C ARG A 171 -22.84 -3.91 1.26
N SER A 172 -22.89 -5.20 1.59
CA SER A 172 -23.65 -6.15 0.80
C SER A 172 -24.94 -5.42 0.46
N SER A 173 -25.21 -5.21 -0.83
CA SER A 173 -26.49 -4.66 -1.26
C SER A 173 -27.55 -5.72 -1.02
N GLN A 174 -27.87 -5.92 0.24
CA GLN A 174 -28.99 -6.63 0.84
C GLN A 174 -29.33 -5.89 2.13
N ASP A 175 -29.53 -4.57 1.99
CA ASP A 175 -30.46 -3.81 2.80
C ASP A 175 -31.14 -2.87 1.82
N THR A 176 -32.00 -3.46 0.99
CA THR A 176 -33.03 -2.72 0.27
C THR A 176 -34.06 -2.26 1.30
N PHE A 177 -34.33 -0.95 1.26
CA PHE A 177 -35.54 -0.30 1.73
C PHE A 177 -35.68 -0.13 3.24
N ASP A 178 -35.24 1.02 3.74
CA ASP A 178 -36.18 1.85 4.49
C ASP A 178 -36.01 3.29 4.02
N SER A 179 -37.01 3.73 3.26
CA SER A 179 -37.08 5.04 2.65
C SER A 179 -38.20 5.82 3.32
N LEU A 180 -37.91 7.10 3.52
CA LEU A 180 -38.81 8.23 3.70
C LEU A 180 -39.22 8.60 5.13
N ASP A 181 -38.59 9.69 5.54
CA ASP A 181 -39.14 10.72 6.40
C ASP A 181 -40.60 11.05 6.04
N THR A 182 -41.49 11.09 7.03
CA THR A 182 -42.67 11.95 7.01
C THR A 182 -42.93 12.45 8.42
N GLU A 183 -42.78 13.76 8.61
CA GLU A 183 -43.09 14.47 9.83
C GLU A 183 -44.60 14.56 10.10
N ALA A 184 -44.95 14.43 11.39
CA ALA A 184 -46.03 15.08 12.14
C ALA A 184 -47.44 15.25 11.51
N ASN A 185 -48.43 14.55 12.10
CA ASN A 185 -49.54 15.17 12.86
C ASN A 185 -50.69 14.20 13.14
N GLY A 186 -51.31 14.34 14.32
CA GLY A 186 -52.77 14.20 14.45
C GLY A 186 -53.30 12.95 15.15
N LEU A 187 -53.74 13.14 16.39
CA LEU A 187 -54.78 12.37 17.07
C LEU A 187 -55.96 12.02 16.14
N ILE A 188 -56.56 10.84 16.33
CA ILE A 188 -58.01 10.60 16.55
C ILE A 188 -58.24 9.10 16.79
N ALA A 189 -58.90 8.77 17.90
CA ALA A 189 -59.47 7.47 18.22
C ALA A 189 -60.69 7.17 17.33
N ILE A 190 -61.02 5.89 17.10
CA ILE A 190 -62.40 5.36 17.06
C ILE A 190 -62.34 3.83 17.17
N GLU A 191 -63.14 3.31 18.10
CA GLU A 191 -63.47 1.90 18.33
C GLU A 191 -64.18 1.27 17.13
N HIS A 192 -64.02 -0.03 16.90
CA HIS A 192 -65.16 -0.89 16.56
C HIS A 192 -64.87 -2.37 16.86
N ASP A 193 -65.40 -2.82 17.99
CA ASP A 193 -66.15 -4.05 18.21
C ASP A 193 -66.15 -5.12 17.11
N PHE A 194 -65.73 -6.34 17.46
CA PHE A 194 -66.37 -7.59 17.03
C PHE A 194 -66.07 -8.72 18.02
N GLN A 195 -67.11 -9.09 18.77
CA GLN A 195 -67.25 -10.26 19.64
C GLN A 195 -67.12 -11.58 18.84
N ASP A 196 -66.55 -12.62 19.44
CA ASP A 196 -67.31 -13.82 19.84
C ASP A 196 -66.43 -14.88 20.52
N ASP A 197 -66.90 -15.25 21.72
CA ASP A 197 -66.78 -16.47 22.52
C ASP A 197 -65.77 -17.57 22.17
N ILE A 198 -65.09 -18.10 23.20
CA ILE A 198 -65.24 -19.50 23.65
C ILE A 198 -64.50 -19.76 24.99
N LEU A 199 -65.35 -19.97 26.02
CA LEU A 199 -65.29 -20.92 27.16
C LEU A 199 -64.14 -20.88 28.19
N GLU A 200 -64.42 -20.13 29.26
CA GLU A 200 -64.36 -20.46 30.70
C GLU A 200 -64.09 -21.93 31.10
N VAL A 201 -63.04 -22.19 31.93
CA VAL A 201 -63.07 -23.11 33.09
C VAL A 201 -62.04 -22.70 34.17
N GLN A 202 -62.55 -22.15 35.26
CA GLN A 202 -62.21 -22.25 36.70
C GLN A 202 -60.74 -22.34 37.19
N VAL A 203 -60.38 -21.33 37.99
CA VAL A 203 -59.39 -21.36 39.09
C VAL A 203 -60.03 -22.02 40.33
N PRO A 204 -59.26 -22.62 41.27
CA PRO A 204 -58.99 -21.85 42.48
C PRO A 204 -57.58 -22.04 43.09
N THR A 205 -57.12 -20.93 43.67
CA THR A 205 -56.06 -20.80 44.67
C THR A 205 -56.26 -21.71 45.88
N HIS A 206 -55.21 -22.35 46.39
CA HIS A 206 -54.62 -22.09 47.71
C HIS A 206 -53.48 -23.08 48.01
N SER A 207 -52.34 -22.58 48.50
CA SER A 207 -51.60 -23.13 49.65
C SER A 207 -50.42 -22.23 49.98
#